data_AF-A0A0F9CH75-F1
#
_entry.id   AF-A0A0F9CH75-F1
#
_cell.length_a   1.000
_cell.length_b   1.000
_cell.length_c   1.000
_cell.angle_alpha   90.00
_cell.angle_beta   90.00
_cell.angle_gamma   90.00
#
_symmetry.space_group_name_H-M   'P 1'
#
loop_
_entity.id
_entity.type
_entity.pdbx_description
1 polymer ?
#
loop_
_entity_poly.entity_id
_entity_poly.type
_entity_poly.pdbx_seq_one_letter_code
_entity_poly.pdbx_strand_id
1 'polypeptide(L)' 'MKVDDILEHFLSHAGWVDRAATVDRVIIGDGDRDVDRCLVTWMPSFDAVRQAVARGIRLLVAHEPT' A
#
# COMPACT_ATOMS: atom_id res chain seq x y z
N MET A 1 -7.61 3.95 -10.41
CA MET A 1 -6.47 3.04 -10.66
C MET A 1 -6.59 1.93 -9.66
N LYS A 2 -6.43 0.68 -10.09
CA LYS A 2 -6.50 -0.46 -9.18
C LYS A 2 -5.27 -0.48 -8.27
N VAL A 3 -5.42 -1.01 -7.07
CA VAL A 3 -4.30 -1.09 -6.11
C VAL A 3 -3.18 -1.98 -6.67
N ASP A 4 -3.53 -3.07 -7.34
CA ASP A 4 -2.53 -3.96 -7.96
C ASP A 4 -1.73 -3.26 -9.08
N ASP A 5 -2.36 -2.37 -9.85
CA ASP A 5 -1.65 -1.57 -10.86
C ASP A 5 -0.59 -0.66 -10.21
N ILE A 6 -0.90 -0.09 -9.03
CA ILE A 6 0.00 0.76 -8.26
C ILE A 6 1.16 -0.05 -7.68
N LEU A 7 0.86 -1.22 -7.11
CA LEU A 7 1.87 -2.13 -6.56
C LEU A 7 2.85 -2.58 -7.67
N GLU A 8 2.31 -3.04 -8.80
CA GLU A 8 3.14 -3.45 -9.94
C GLU A 8 3.93 -2.30 -10.54
N HIS A 9 3.37 -1.08 -10.56
CA HIS A 9 4.13 0.10 -10.94
C HIS A 9 5.37 0.28 -10.04
N PHE A 10 5.24 0.21 -8.71
CA PHE A 10 6.40 0.33 -7.82
C PHE A 10 7.39 -0.82 -7.99
N LEU A 11 6.91 -2.06 -8.03
CA LEU A 11 7.77 -3.24 -8.18
C LEU A 11 8.48 -3.28 -9.54
N SER A 12 7.88 -2.75 -10.60
CA SER A 12 8.52 -2.63 -11.91
C SER A 12 9.72 -1.68 -11.92
N HIS A 13 9.79 -0.72 -10.98
CA HIS A 13 10.93 0.19 -10.80
C HIS A 13 11.90 -0.29 -9.73
N ALA A 14 11.54 -1.32 -8.96
CA ALA A 14 12.32 -1.84 -7.85
C ALA A 14 13.10 -3.09 -8.25
N GLY A 15 13.99 -2.98 -9.26
CA GLY A 15 14.79 -4.11 -9.76
C GLY A 15 15.74 -4.75 -8.74
N TRP A 16 15.87 -4.16 -7.56
CA TRP A 16 16.63 -4.66 -6.41
C TRP A 16 15.80 -5.51 -5.44
N VAL A 17 14.48 -5.57 -5.62
CA VAL A 17 13.56 -6.35 -4.77
C VAL A 17 13.42 -7.76 -5.34
N ASP A 18 13.67 -8.77 -4.50
CA ASP A 18 13.33 -10.15 -4.83
C ASP A 18 11.83 -10.39 -4.63
N ARG A 19 11.10 -10.55 -5.73
CA ARG A 19 9.65 -10.80 -5.72
C ARG A 19 9.25 -12.07 -4.97
N ALA A 20 10.15 -13.06 -4.87
CA ALA A 20 9.86 -14.31 -4.15
C ALA A 20 10.03 -14.18 -2.63
N ALA A 21 10.75 -13.15 -2.16
CA ALA A 21 11.12 -13.00 -0.74
C ALA A 21 10.59 -11.70 -0.10
N THR A 22 10.11 -10.74 -0.88
CA THR A 22 9.62 -9.46 -0.36
C THR A 22 8.30 -9.57 0.39
N VAL A 23 8.10 -8.66 1.35
CA VAL A 23 6.84 -8.42 2.05
C VAL A 23 5.98 -7.35 1.37
N ASP A 24 6.47 -6.75 0.28
CA ASP A 24 5.76 -5.75 -0.51
C ASP A 24 4.57 -6.38 -1.26
N ARG A 25 3.39 -6.31 -0.65
CA ARG A 25 2.14 -6.85 -1.20
C ARG A 25 0.93 -6.13 -0.63
N VAL A 26 -0.24 -6.41 -1.18
CA VAL A 26 -1.51 -6.08 -0.50
C VAL A 26 -1.65 -7.00 0.72
N ILE A 27 -1.33 -6.49 1.91
CA ILE A 27 -1.40 -7.25 3.16
C ILE A 27 -2.87 -7.43 3.61
N ILE A 28 -3.69 -6.38 3.49
CA ILE A 28 -5.11 -6.37 3.85
C ILE A 28 -5.89 -5.58 2.80
N GLY A 29 -7.01 -6.14 2.32
CA GLY A 29 -7.93 -5.46 1.42
C GLY A 29 -8.09 -6.17 0.08
N ASP A 30 -8.52 -5.42 -0.93
CA ASP A 30 -8.80 -5.91 -2.28
C ASP A 30 -7.92 -5.14 -3.29
N GLY A 31 -7.06 -5.89 -4.00
CA GLY A 31 -6.14 -5.38 -5.01
C GLY A 31 -6.85 -4.79 -6.23
N ASP A 32 -8.07 -5.26 -6.52
CA ASP A 32 -8.84 -4.87 -7.70
C ASP A 32 -9.67 -3.60 -7.48
N ARG A 33 -9.63 -3.03 -6.27
CA ARG A 33 -10.37 -1.83 -5.89
C ARG A 33 -9.77 -0.58 -6.50
N ASP A 34 -10.63 0.27 -7.08
CA ASP A 34 -10.24 1.61 -7.52
C ASP A 34 -10.00 2.60 -6.38
N VAL A 35 -8.84 3.25 -6.43
CA VAL A 35 -8.43 4.33 -5.52
C VAL A 35 -7.98 5.58 -6.28
N ASP A 36 -8.07 6.72 -5.60
CA ASP A 36 -7.78 8.07 -6.12
C ASP A 36 -6.64 8.78 -5.37
N ARG A 37 -6.31 8.32 -4.17
CA ARG A 37 -5.25 8.85 -3.31
C ARG A 37 -4.75 7.80 -2.33
N CYS A 38 -3.52 7.96 -1.86
CA CYS A 38 -2.93 7.14 -0.81
C CYS A 38 -2.47 7.97 0.40
N LEU A 39 -2.41 7.33 1.56
CA LEU A 39 -1.68 7.79 2.73
C LEU A 39 -0.39 7.00 2.81
N VAL A 40 0.75 7.68 2.93
CA VAL A 40 2.06 7.04 3.09
C VAL A 40 2.52 7.22 4.53
N THR A 41 2.99 6.15 5.16
CA THR A 41 3.45 6.14 6.55
C THR A 41 4.64 5.21 6.72
N TRP A 42 5.41 5.40 7.81
CA TRP A 42 6.46 4.46 8.18
C TRP A 42 5.86 3.15 8.71
N MET A 43 5.01 3.24 9.75
CA MET A 43 4.28 2.11 10.34
C MET A 43 2.78 2.22 10.08
N PRO A 44 2.07 1.10 9.88
CA PRO A 44 0.61 1.03 9.77
C PRO A 44 -0.07 1.12 11.15
N SER A 45 0.27 2.14 11.93
CA SER A 45 -0.25 2.32 13.28
C SER A 45 -1.76 2.62 13.30
N PHE A 46 -2.42 2.37 14.43
CA PHE A 46 -3.83 2.77 14.60
C PHE A 46 -4.07 4.26 14.36
N ASP A 47 -3.09 5.12 14.66
CA ASP A 47 -3.19 6.54 14.35
C ASP A 47 -3.22 6.79 12.83
N ALA A 48 -2.29 6.18 12.07
CA ALA A 48 -2.27 6.29 10.62
C ALA A 48 -3.55 5.76 9.97
N VAL A 49 -4.08 4.63 10.46
CA VAL A 49 -5.37 4.07 10.01
C VAL A 49 -6.52 5.04 10.29
N ARG A 50 -6.59 5.61 11.49
CA ARG A 50 -7.62 6.62 11.84
C ARG A 50 -7.50 7.87 10.97
N GLN A 51 -6.29 8.32 10.66
CA GLN A 51 -6.06 9.44 9.73
C GLN A 51 -6.54 9.12 8.31
N ALA A 52 -6.29 7.91 7.82
CA ALA A 52 -6.79 7.48 6.51
C ALA A 52 -8.32 7.50 6.48
N VAL A 53 -8.98 6.93 7.49
CA VAL A 53 -10.45 6.92 7.62
C VAL A 53 -11.02 8.34 7.71
N ALA A 54 -10.47 9.19 8.58
CA ALA A 54 -10.93 10.57 8.77
C ALA A 54 -10.85 11.40 7.50
N ARG A 55 -9.91 11.07 6.61
CA ARG A 55 -9.69 11.74 5.31
C ARG A 55 -10.36 11.00 4.15
N GLY A 56 -11.10 9.92 4.39
CA GLY A 56 -11.71 9.08 3.36
C GLY A 56 -10.71 8.48 2.37
N ILE A 57 -9.46 8.25 2.80
CA ILE A 57 -8.40 7.65 1.99
C ILE A 57 -8.55 6.11 2.05
N ARG A 58 -8.52 5.47 0.87
CA ARG A 58 -8.81 4.03 0.73
C ARG A 58 -7.59 3.17 0.43
N LEU A 59 -6.40 3.77 0.38
CA LEU A 59 -5.11 3.09 0.26
C LEU A 59 -4.12 3.66 1.29
N LEU A 60 -3.57 2.79 2.13
CA LEU A 60 -2.47 3.12 3.04
C LEU A 60 -1.25 2.30 2.61
N VAL A 61 -0.15 2.98 2.34
CA VAL A 61 1.15 2.38 1.99
C VAL A 61 2.08 2.56 3.20
N ALA A 62 2.63 1.47 3.70
CA ALA A 62 3.51 1.47 4.87
C ALA A 62 4.87 0.86 4.52
N HIS A 63 5.94 1.36 5.17
CA HIS A 63 7.27 0.79 5.04
C HIS A 63 7.44 -0.48 5.87
N GLU A 64 6.99 -0.45 7.14
CA GLU A 64 7.02 -1.61 8.01
C GLU A 64 5.75 -2.45 7.80
N PRO A 65 5.86 -3.75 7.50
CA PRO A 65 4.70 -4.62 7.34
C PRO A 65 4.02 -4.89 8.69
N THR A 66 2.71 -5.18 8.64
CA THR A 66 1.94 -5.75 9.77
C THR A 66 1.98 -7.27 9.73
#